data_AF-A0A835YEK4-F1
#
_entry.id   AF-A0A835YEK4-F1
#
_cell.length_a   1.000
_cell.length_b   1.000
_cell.length_c   1.000
_cell.angle_alpha   90.00
_cell.angle_beta   90.00
_cell.angle_gamma   90.00
#
_symmetry.space_group_name_H-M   'P 1'
#
loop_
_entity.id
_entity.type
_entity.pdbx_description
1 polymer ?
#
loop_
_entity_poly.entity_id
_entity_poly.type
_entity_poly.pdbx_seq_one_letter_code
_entity_poly.pdbx_strand_id
1 'polypeptide(L)'
;MSRAQLERWAAEHPTATRTGRFMEPGLGYMLPRVGAAFVVAGALWWFNSQFGQSYRPETLSPEFVAEAKKIGEVATRVNGPPVYLNPFVNKIPGSIRGPEDVKDN
;
A
#
# COMPACT_ATOMS: atom_id res chain seq x y z
N MET A 1 -44.78 3.21 -25.43
CA MET A 1 -44.61 2.76 -24.03
C MET A 1 -44.52 3.97 -23.12
N SER A 2 -45.20 3.97 -21.98
CA SER A 2 -45.12 5.10 -21.04
C SER A 2 -43.76 5.12 -20.33
N ARG A 3 -43.25 6.30 -19.94
CA ARG A 3 -41.97 6.44 -19.22
C ARG A 3 -41.92 5.59 -17.94
N ALA A 4 -43.05 5.50 -17.23
CA ALA A 4 -43.18 4.70 -16.02
C ALA A 4 -42.99 3.19 -16.25
N GLN A 5 -43.40 2.66 -17.41
CA GLN A 5 -43.17 1.26 -17.77
C GLN A 5 -41.69 0.99 -18.10
N LEU A 6 -41.02 1.95 -18.74
CA LEU A 6 -39.58 1.86 -19.01
C LEU A 6 -38.75 1.92 -17.71
N GLU A 7 -39.14 2.76 -16.76
CA GLU A 7 -38.46 2.86 -15.46
C GLU A 7 -38.65 1.61 -14.60
N ARG A 8 -39.86 1.03 -14.58
CA ARG A 8 -40.11 -0.28 -13.93
C ARG A 8 -39.29 -1.40 -14.56
N TRP A 9 -39.34 -1.52 -15.88
CA TRP A 9 -38.57 -2.53 -16.60
C TRP A 9 -37.06 -2.37 -16.37
N ALA A 10 -36.56 -1.14 -16.31
CA ALA A 10 -35.16 -0.83 -16.06
C ALA A 10 -34.73 -1.05 -14.59
N ALA A 11 -35.67 -1.04 -13.64
CA ALA A 11 -35.41 -1.45 -12.26
C ALA A 11 -35.36 -2.98 -12.13
N GLU A 12 -36.20 -3.68 -12.88
CA GLU A 12 -36.23 -5.16 -12.93
C GLU A 12 -35.03 -5.76 -13.67
N HIS A 13 -34.44 -5.02 -14.62
CA HIS A 13 -33.32 -5.47 -15.45
C HIS A 13 -32.11 -4.52 -15.34
N PRO A 14 -31.46 -4.42 -14.17
CA PRO A 14 -30.42 -3.43 -13.89
C PRO A 14 -29.14 -3.61 -14.72
N THR A 15 -28.96 -4.77 -15.35
CA THR A 15 -27.82 -5.10 -16.21
C THR A 15 -28.11 -4.90 -17.70
N ALA A 16 -29.35 -4.57 -18.09
CA ALA A 16 -29.71 -4.40 -19.49
C ALA A 16 -29.29 -3.02 -20.01
N THR A 17 -28.74 -2.99 -21.23
CA THR A 17 -28.35 -1.75 -21.90
C THR A 17 -29.57 -0.91 -22.22
N ARG A 18 -29.70 0.26 -21.59
CA ARG A 18 -30.68 1.28 -21.98
C ARG A 18 -30.29 1.79 -23.37
N THR A 19 -31.22 1.75 -24.31
CA THR A 19 -30.99 2.06 -25.73
C THR A 19 -30.25 3.39 -25.89
N GLY A 20 -28.99 3.34 -26.34
CA GLY A 20 -28.21 4.52 -26.74
C GLY A 20 -26.93 4.84 -25.94
N ARG A 21 -26.66 4.17 -24.81
CA ARG A 21 -25.42 4.41 -24.03
C ARG A 21 -24.74 3.09 -23.64
N PHE A 22 -23.77 2.67 -24.46
CA PHE A 22 -23.05 1.39 -24.32
C PHE A 22 -22.34 1.18 -22.96
N MET A 23 -22.07 2.25 -22.20
CA MET A 23 -21.29 2.20 -20.95
C MET A 23 -22.09 2.52 -19.67
N GLU A 24 -23.37 2.89 -19.77
CA GLU A 24 -24.17 3.29 -18.60
C GLU A 24 -24.47 2.16 -17.58
N PRO A 25 -24.80 0.92 -17.99
CA PRO A 25 -25.18 -0.13 -17.04
C PRO A 25 -24.00 -0.66 -16.22
N GLY A 26 -22.76 -0.49 -16.71
CA GLY A 26 -21.59 -1.07 -16.09
C GLY A 26 -21.19 -0.33 -14.82
N LEU A 27 -20.96 0.98 -14.91
CA LEU A 27 -20.34 1.72 -13.81
C LEU A 27 -21.30 2.02 -12.66
N GLY A 28 -22.54 2.44 -12.93
CA GLY A 28 -23.51 2.76 -11.87
C GLY A 28 -23.90 1.56 -10.99
N TYR A 29 -23.81 0.35 -11.55
CA TYR A 29 -24.09 -0.91 -10.86
C TYR A 29 -22.84 -1.53 -10.22
N MET A 30 -21.67 -1.43 -10.87
CA MET A 30 -20.42 -1.97 -10.35
C MET A 30 -19.79 -1.10 -9.27
N LEU A 31 -19.78 0.23 -9.41
CA LEU A 31 -19.10 1.13 -8.47
C LEU A 31 -19.59 1.00 -7.02
N PRO A 32 -20.91 0.92 -6.74
CA PRO A 32 -21.38 0.71 -5.37
C PRO A 32 -20.91 -0.62 -4.78
N ARG A 33 -20.77 -1.66 -5.60
CA ARG A 33 -20.33 -2.99 -5.16
C ARG A 33 -18.84 -3.08 -4.93
N VAL A 34 -18.07 -2.47 -5.82
CA VAL A 34 -16.62 -2.32 -5.64
C VAL A 34 -16.36 -1.50 -4.38
N GLY A 35 -17.09 -0.39 -4.18
CA GLY A 35 -17.03 0.39 -2.94
C GLY A 35 -17.38 -0.44 -1.70
N ALA A 36 -18.48 -1.19 -1.74
CA ALA A 36 -18.87 -2.07 -0.64
C ALA A 36 -17.81 -3.15 -0.34
N ALA A 37 -17.21 -3.75 -1.38
CA ALA A 37 -16.14 -4.72 -1.22
C ALA A 37 -14.90 -4.11 -0.56
N PHE A 38 -14.50 -2.89 -0.95
CA PHE A 38 -13.39 -2.18 -0.32
C PHE A 38 -13.66 -1.83 1.13
N VAL A 39 -14.88 -1.40 1.47
CA VAL A 39 -15.26 -1.10 2.85
C VAL A 39 -15.18 -2.35 3.72
N VAL A 40 -15.74 -3.47 3.25
CA VAL A 40 -15.69 -4.75 3.98
C VAL A 40 -14.24 -5.24 4.11
N ALA A 41 -13.44 -5.19 3.04
CA ALA A 41 -12.04 -5.56 3.09
C ALA A 41 -11.23 -4.70 4.08
N GLY A 42 -11.47 -3.38 4.09
CA GLY A 42 -10.85 -2.46 5.04
C GLY A 42 -11.24 -2.75 6.49
N ALA A 43 -12.51 -3.06 6.75
CA ALA A 43 -12.99 -3.43 8.08
C ALA A 43 -12.36 -4.75 8.57
N LEU A 44 -12.28 -5.76 7.70
CA LEU A 44 -11.64 -7.04 8.02
C LEU A 44 -10.14 -6.88 8.26
N TRP A 45 -9.47 -6.05 7.46
CA TRP A 45 -8.06 -5.73 7.66
C TRP A 45 -7.82 -5.04 9.01
N TRP A 46 -8.62 -4.02 9.34
CA TRP A 46 -8.54 -3.32 10.62
C TRP A 46 -8.78 -4.29 11.79
N PHE A 47 -9.83 -5.12 11.71
CA PHE A 47 -10.13 -6.11 12.74
C PHE A 47 -8.97 -7.11 12.93
N ASN A 48 -8.41 -7.62 11.83
CA ASN A 48 -7.25 -8.50 11.88
C ASN A 48 -6.03 -7.83 12.53
N SER A 49 -5.81 -6.54 12.26
CA SER A 49 -4.70 -5.78 12.87
C SER A 49 -4.81 -5.59 14.39
N GLN A 50 -6.04 -5.62 14.92
CA GLN A 50 -6.33 -5.46 16.35
C GLN A 50 -6.38 -6.79 17.10
N PHE A 51 -6.98 -7.83 16.49
CA PHE A 51 -7.31 -9.07 17.19
C PHE A 51 -6.58 -10.32 16.64
N GLY A 52 -6.13 -10.29 15.38
CA GLY A 52 -5.48 -11.43 14.73
C GLY A 52 -3.97 -11.50 14.97
N GLN A 53 -3.33 -10.38 15.30
CA GLN A 53 -1.89 -10.31 15.59
C GLN A 53 -1.66 -10.37 17.09
N SER A 54 -1.54 -11.59 17.63
CA SER A 54 -1.17 -11.82 19.04
C SER A 54 0.27 -11.41 19.36
N TYR A 55 1.15 -11.39 18.37
CA TYR A 55 2.54 -10.97 18.50
C TYR A 55 2.95 -10.10 17.31
N ARG A 56 3.40 -8.87 17.59
CA ARG A 56 4.09 -8.04 16.61
C ARG A 56 5.58 -8.23 16.81
N PRO A 57 6.36 -8.48 15.75
CA PRO A 57 7.80 -8.64 15.87
C PRO A 57 8.43 -7.35 16.40
N GLU A 58 9.40 -7.49 17.29
CA GLU A 58 10.12 -6.39 17.94
C GLU A 58 10.84 -5.47 16.93
N THR A 59 11.15 -6.00 15.74
CA THR A 59 11.75 -5.26 14.63
C THR A 59 10.82 -4.20 14.02
N LEU A 60 9.53 -4.22 14.34
CA LEU A 60 8.56 -3.19 13.94
C LEU A 60 8.25 -2.20 15.07
N SER A 61 8.93 -2.33 16.22
CA SER A 61 8.77 -1.36 17.30
C SER A 61 9.29 0.02 16.85
N PRO A 62 8.66 1.12 17.31
CA PRO A 62 9.13 2.47 16.97
C PRO A 62 10.58 2.72 17.40
N GLU A 63 11.01 2.11 18.51
CA GLU A 63 12.37 2.20 19.04
C GLU A 63 13.35 1.53 18.09
N PHE A 64 13.08 0.30 17.65
CA PHE A 64 13.93 -0.41 16.70
C PHE A 64 14.00 0.32 15.35
N VAL A 65 12.88 0.84 14.86
CA VAL A 65 12.84 1.62 13.62
C VAL A 65 13.64 2.93 13.74
N ALA A 66 13.57 3.60 14.90
CA ALA A 66 14.34 4.79 15.18
C ALA A 66 15.84 4.50 15.28
N GLU A 67 16.23 3.38 15.90
CA GLU A 67 17.62 2.92 15.97
C GLU A 67 18.15 2.50 14.60
N ALA A 68 17.39 1.73 13.82
CA ALA A 68 17.74 1.37 12.45
C ALA A 68 17.95 2.63 11.58
N LYS A 69 17.12 3.67 11.78
CA LYS A 69 17.29 4.96 11.10
C LYS A 69 18.54 5.72 11.56
N LYS A 70 18.92 5.61 12.84
CA LYS A 70 20.15 6.23 13.39
C LYS A 70 21.42 5.55 12.90
N ILE A 71 21.42 4.21 12.83
CA ILE A 71 22.52 3.43 12.26
C ILE A 71 22.69 3.78 10.76
N GLY A 72 21.59 4.12 10.11
CA GLY A 72 21.58 4.55 8.72
C GLY A 72 21.94 3.39 7.80
N GLU A 73 22.39 3.72 6.59
CA GLU A 73 22.75 2.74 5.59
C GLU A 73 24.17 2.25 5.80
N VAL A 74 24.47 1.82 7.01
CA VAL A 74 25.79 1.35 7.41
C VAL A 74 25.64 -0.06 7.98
N ALA A 75 26.30 -1.02 7.36
CA ALA A 75 26.43 -2.36 7.88
C ALA A 75 27.71 -2.47 8.72
N THR A 76 27.54 -2.79 9.99
CA THR A 76 28.63 -3.25 10.85
C THR A 76 29.04 -4.67 10.43
N ARG A 77 30.36 -4.90 10.32
CA ARG A 77 30.94 -6.19 9.94
C ARG A 77 31.64 -6.81 11.14
N VAL A 78 31.54 -8.15 11.27
CA VAL A 78 32.20 -8.89 12.36
C VAL A 78 33.73 -8.82 12.24
N ASN A 79 34.24 -8.83 11.01
CA ASN A 79 35.67 -8.68 10.71
C ASN A 79 35.85 -7.65 9.60
N GLY A 80 36.10 -6.39 9.99
CA GLY A 80 36.40 -5.28 9.08
C GLY A 80 35.73 -3.97 9.47
N PRO A 81 36.10 -2.85 8.82
CA PRO A 81 35.45 -1.57 9.05
C PRO A 81 33.99 -1.60 8.56
N PRO A 82 33.11 -0.77 9.15
CA PRO A 82 31.73 -0.64 8.72
C PRO A 82 31.68 -0.14 7.27
N VAL A 83 30.66 -0.55 6.53
CA VAL A 83 30.50 -0.15 5.12
C VAL A 83 29.10 0.37 4.86
N TYR A 84 28.97 1.16 3.80
CA TYR A 84 27.65 1.58 3.37
C TYR A 84 26.84 0.43 2.75
N LEU A 85 25.57 0.36 3.12
CA LEU A 85 24.55 -0.47 2.50
C LEU A 85 24.02 0.25 1.25
N ASN A 86 23.77 -0.53 0.20
CA ASN A 86 23.19 -0.05 -1.07
C ASN A 86 23.84 1.22 -1.67
N PRO A 87 25.18 1.30 -1.78
CA PRO A 87 25.88 2.54 -2.15
C PRO A 87 25.44 3.13 -3.50
N PHE A 88 24.98 2.29 -4.44
CA PHE A 88 24.46 2.73 -5.74
C PHE A 88 23.12 3.48 -5.64
N VAL A 89 22.20 2.97 -4.82
CA VAL A 89 20.88 3.60 -4.61
C VAL A 89 21.07 4.95 -3.91
N ASN A 90 22.07 5.02 -3.03
CA ASN A 90 22.32 6.17 -2.17
C ASN A 90 23.35 7.14 -2.73
N LYS A 91 23.77 6.91 -3.98
CA LYS A 91 24.69 7.77 -4.73
C LYS A 91 25.99 8.05 -3.97
N ILE A 92 26.45 7.08 -3.19
CA ILE A 92 27.68 7.21 -2.42
C ILE A 92 28.85 7.05 -3.40
N PRO A 93 29.76 8.04 -3.50
CA PRO A 93 30.90 7.96 -4.39
C PRO A 93 31.75 6.72 -4.08
N GLY A 94 32.16 5.97 -5.12
CA GLY A 94 32.98 4.76 -4.95
C GLY A 94 34.37 5.00 -4.35
N SER A 95 34.77 6.26 -4.16
CA SER A 95 35.96 6.65 -3.41
C SER A 95 35.80 6.55 -1.89
N ILE A 96 34.56 6.51 -1.38
CA ILE A 96 34.23 6.40 0.03
C ILE A 96 33.87 4.94 0.31
N ARG A 97 34.72 4.24 1.06
CA ARG A 97 34.58 2.79 1.30
C ARG A 97 33.72 2.50 2.54
N GLY A 98 33.73 3.42 3.49
CA GLY A 98 32.93 3.35 4.71
C GLY A 98 32.72 4.73 5.34
N PRO A 99 31.91 4.80 6.40
CA PRO A 99 31.64 6.03 7.14
C PRO A 99 32.90 6.74 7.65
N GLU A 100 33.95 5.98 7.95
CA GLU A 100 35.25 6.47 8.38
C GLU A 100 36.00 7.31 7.34
N ASP A 101 35.67 7.16 6.05
CA ASP A 101 36.30 7.92 4.96
C ASP A 101 35.65 9.30 4.76
N VAL A 102 34.51 9.56 5.40
CA VAL A 102 33.85 10.86 5.37
C VAL A 102 34.56 11.77 6.37
N LYS A 103 35.27 12.77 5.85
CA LYS A 103 35.85 13.82 6.71
C LYS A 103 34.70 14.58 7.37
N ASP A 104 34.62 14.51 8.69
CA ASP A 104 33.74 15.38 9.49
C ASP A 104 34.07 16.84 9.17
N ASN A 105 33.12 17.56 8.57
CA ASN A 105 33.15 19.01 8.46
C ASN A 105 32.34 19.61 9.61
#